data_AF-A0A959CDQ8-F1
#
_entry.id   AF-A0A959CDQ8-F1
#
_cell.length_a   1.000
_cell.length_b   1.000
_cell.length_c   1.000
_cell.angle_alpha   90.00
_cell.angle_beta   90.00
_cell.angle_gamma   90.00
#
_symmetry.space_group_name_H-M   'P 1'
#
loop_
_entity.id
_entity.type
_entity.pdbx_description
1 polymer ?
#
loop_
_entity_poly.entity_id
_entity_poly.type
_entity_poly.pdbx_seq_one_letter_code
_entity_poly.pdbx_strand_id
1 'polypeptide(L)'
;MIKENPYRKYTGAPLREFNPDAGLDAYIPSDGLKKAVEIARLLQRPLLLRGEPGSGKTRLAEALAYELYGDKYRDYYFEWHIKSTTKARDGLYTFDHLGRLHDVQAFKKKKITKYRRFGPLGAAFRKSTPETPAIVLIDEIDKADIDFPNDLLRELEQQRFDIPETGEAGQEKGIRAAYPPIVIITSNDEKELPNAFLRRCIFHYLEFPGEDTLVDIARQKLRSLPNNPELEEDIVRGLVRKFEAKHKEMRHDPNVDKVPSTSELLDWLQVVAFYAFHKDPESQNKIRIDEDRIVFDDGSELPYPGVILKSFDDYRRTVGEI
;
A
#
# COMPACT_ATOMS: atom_id res chain seq x y z
N MET A 1 13.57 16.74 -21.57
CA MET A 1 12.27 17.28 -22.03
C MET A 1 11.25 16.15 -21.97
N ILE A 2 10.46 16.07 -20.90
CA ILE A 2 9.27 15.21 -20.89
C ILE A 2 8.13 16.13 -21.27
N LYS A 3 7.80 16.18 -22.58
CA LYS A 3 6.51 16.66 -23.05
C LYS A 3 5.59 15.45 -23.09
N GLU A 4 5.15 14.97 -21.93
CA GLU A 4 4.07 13.98 -21.88
C GLU A 4 2.81 14.61 -21.30
N ASN A 5 1.69 14.16 -21.85
CA ASN A 5 0.36 14.64 -21.56
C ASN A 5 0.02 14.43 -20.07
N PRO A 6 -0.35 15.47 -19.31
CA PRO A 6 -0.74 15.33 -17.89
C PRO A 6 -2.00 14.47 -17.69
N TYR A 7 -2.72 14.17 -18.77
CA TYR A 7 -3.86 13.26 -18.82
C TYR A 7 -3.48 11.84 -19.25
N ARG A 8 -2.21 11.43 -19.13
CA ARG A 8 -1.82 10.03 -19.36
C ARG A 8 -2.67 9.12 -18.46
N LYS A 9 -3.54 8.34 -19.11
CA LYS A 9 -4.47 7.43 -18.46
C LYS A 9 -3.70 6.38 -17.69
N TYR A 10 -4.15 6.07 -16.47
CA TYR A 10 -3.62 4.94 -15.71
C TYR A 10 -4.14 3.64 -16.32
N THR A 11 -3.23 2.82 -16.81
CA THR A 11 -3.49 1.56 -17.52
C THR A 11 -3.17 0.34 -16.65
N GLY A 12 -2.32 0.49 -15.64
CA GLY A 12 -1.76 -0.60 -14.85
C GLY A 12 -0.77 -1.46 -15.64
N ALA A 13 -0.24 -0.97 -16.76
CA ALA A 13 0.62 -1.77 -17.64
C ALA A 13 2.08 -1.90 -17.16
N PRO A 14 2.77 -0.84 -16.67
CA PRO A 14 4.21 -0.91 -16.38
C PRO A 14 4.61 -1.82 -15.23
N LEU A 15 3.66 -2.22 -14.37
CA LEU A 15 3.89 -3.10 -13.23
C LEU A 15 3.07 -4.39 -13.34
N ARG A 16 2.80 -4.87 -14.55
CA ARG A 16 2.22 -6.21 -14.72
C ARG A 16 3.22 -7.32 -14.37
N GLU A 17 4.50 -6.99 -14.39
CA GLU A 17 5.60 -7.89 -14.03
C GLU A 17 6.46 -7.28 -12.94
N PHE A 18 7.13 -8.13 -12.16
CA PHE A 18 8.11 -7.68 -11.17
C PHE A 18 9.21 -6.87 -11.84
N ASN A 19 9.52 -5.69 -11.28
CA ASN A 19 10.60 -4.84 -11.76
C ASN A 19 11.77 -4.84 -10.75
N PRO A 20 12.85 -5.61 -11.00
CA PRO A 20 13.98 -5.70 -10.08
C PRO A 20 14.75 -4.38 -9.94
N ASP A 21 14.84 -3.58 -11.01
CA ASP A 21 15.59 -2.32 -11.01
C ASP A 21 14.89 -1.24 -10.16
N ALA A 22 13.56 -1.22 -10.20
CA ALA A 22 12.76 -0.32 -9.39
C ALA A 22 12.55 -0.84 -7.95
N GLY A 23 12.71 -2.15 -7.73
CA GLY A 23 12.37 -2.84 -6.49
C GLY A 23 10.86 -2.92 -6.26
N LEU A 24 10.08 -2.99 -7.35
CA LEU A 24 8.61 -2.92 -7.31
C LEU A 24 7.99 -4.27 -7.66
N ASP A 25 7.11 -4.75 -6.78
CA ASP A 25 6.26 -5.91 -7.05
C ASP A 25 5.25 -5.61 -8.16
N ALA A 26 4.82 -6.67 -8.85
CA ALA A 26 3.73 -6.56 -9.81
C ALA A 26 2.44 -6.11 -9.11
N TYR A 27 1.68 -5.26 -9.80
CA TYR A 27 0.37 -4.78 -9.36
C TYR A 27 -0.62 -4.83 -10.53
N ILE A 28 -1.67 -5.64 -10.37
CA ILE A 28 -2.65 -5.90 -11.41
C ILE A 28 -3.99 -5.26 -11.00
N PRO A 29 -4.26 -4.01 -11.42
CA PRO A 29 -5.51 -3.34 -11.06
C PRO A 29 -6.69 -3.88 -11.86
N SER A 30 -7.84 -4.02 -11.19
CA SER A 30 -9.11 -4.28 -11.86
C SER A 30 -9.53 -3.09 -12.75
N ASP A 31 -10.38 -3.33 -13.73
CA ASP A 31 -10.89 -2.24 -14.58
C ASP A 31 -11.75 -1.24 -13.80
N GLY A 32 -12.44 -1.70 -12.76
CA GLY A 32 -13.14 -0.83 -11.81
C GLY A 32 -12.18 0.10 -11.09
N LEU A 33 -11.04 -0.41 -10.63
CA LEU A 33 -10.03 0.38 -9.94
C LEU A 33 -9.36 1.40 -10.87
N LYS A 34 -9.03 1.00 -12.11
CA LYS A 34 -8.49 1.93 -13.14
C LYS A 34 -9.45 3.10 -13.38
N LYS A 35 -10.75 2.81 -13.51
CA LYS A 35 -11.79 3.84 -13.66
C LYS A 35 -11.90 4.73 -12.43
N ALA A 36 -11.84 4.18 -11.22
CA ALA A 36 -11.87 4.95 -9.98
C ALA A 36 -10.70 5.95 -9.89
N VAL A 37 -9.49 5.51 -10.25
CA VAL A 37 -8.30 6.38 -10.34
C VAL A 37 -8.51 7.49 -11.37
N GLU A 38 -9.01 7.16 -12.56
CA GLU A 38 -9.26 8.13 -13.62
C GLU A 38 -10.32 9.17 -13.19
N ILE A 39 -11.43 8.74 -12.58
CA ILE A 39 -12.48 9.63 -12.06
C ILE A 39 -11.93 10.54 -10.96
N ALA A 40 -11.15 10.00 -10.01
CA ALA A 40 -10.54 10.79 -8.95
C ALA A 40 -9.59 11.87 -9.50
N ARG A 41 -8.78 11.52 -10.50
CA ARG A 41 -7.89 12.47 -11.20
C ARG A 41 -8.66 13.55 -11.94
N LEU A 42 -9.71 13.18 -12.67
CA LEU A 42 -10.54 14.11 -13.44
C LEU A 42 -11.30 15.09 -12.55
N LEU A 43 -11.85 14.59 -11.44
CA LEU A 43 -12.60 15.40 -10.49
C LEU A 43 -11.70 16.12 -9.47
N GLN A 44 -10.39 15.83 -9.47
CA GLN A 44 -9.42 16.37 -8.51
C GLN A 44 -9.86 16.13 -7.06
N ARG A 45 -10.45 14.96 -6.82
CA ARG A 45 -10.94 14.52 -5.51
C ARG A 45 -10.10 13.36 -5.00
N PRO A 46 -9.89 13.26 -3.67
CA PRO A 46 -9.20 12.11 -3.10
C PRO A 46 -9.91 10.79 -3.43
N LEU A 47 -9.14 9.74 -3.72
CA LEU A 47 -9.64 8.38 -3.87
C LEU A 47 -9.49 7.63 -2.55
N LEU A 48 -10.60 7.31 -1.89
CA LEU A 48 -10.65 6.47 -0.71
C LEU A 48 -10.81 5.00 -1.13
N LEU A 49 -9.82 4.20 -0.76
CA LEU A 49 -9.76 2.76 -0.92
C LEU A 49 -10.08 2.08 0.40
N ARG A 50 -11.14 1.27 0.39
CA ARG A 50 -11.45 0.31 1.47
C ARG A 50 -11.30 -1.10 0.94
N GLY A 51 -11.22 -2.09 1.81
CA GLY A 51 -11.09 -3.48 1.40
C GLY A 51 -10.32 -4.30 2.41
N GLU A 52 -10.32 -5.60 2.19
CA GLU A 52 -9.69 -6.57 3.07
C GLU A 52 -8.16 -6.33 3.17
N PRO A 53 -7.51 -6.68 4.29
CA PRO A 53 -6.06 -6.72 4.36
C PRO A 53 -5.46 -7.52 3.19
N GLY A 54 -4.34 -7.07 2.63
CA GLY A 54 -3.68 -7.77 1.52
C GLY A 54 -4.35 -7.63 0.14
N SER A 55 -5.44 -6.85 0.00
CA SER A 55 -6.06 -6.54 -1.30
C SER A 55 -5.27 -5.57 -2.19
N GLY A 56 -4.15 -5.02 -1.70
CA GLY A 56 -3.27 -4.16 -2.49
C GLY A 56 -3.63 -2.67 -2.50
N LYS A 57 -4.35 -2.18 -1.47
CA LYS A 57 -4.73 -0.76 -1.32
C LYS A 57 -3.53 0.20 -1.38
N THR A 58 -2.53 -0.06 -0.54
CA THR A 58 -1.29 0.76 -0.41
C THR A 58 -0.47 0.73 -1.71
N ARG A 59 -0.32 -0.46 -2.32
CA ARG A 59 0.46 -0.67 -3.55
C ARG A 59 -0.05 0.13 -4.76
N LEU A 60 -1.35 0.46 -4.82
CA LEU A 60 -1.90 1.24 -5.93
C LEU A 60 -1.17 2.58 -6.12
N ALA A 61 -0.88 3.30 -5.03
CA ALA A 61 -0.35 4.65 -5.13
C ALA A 61 1.08 4.65 -5.66
N GLU A 62 1.90 3.72 -5.19
CA GLU A 62 3.23 3.49 -5.72
C GLU A 62 3.17 3.05 -7.19
N ALA A 63 2.26 2.13 -7.53
CA ALA A 63 2.11 1.64 -8.88
C ALA A 63 1.68 2.74 -9.87
N LEU A 64 0.78 3.61 -9.44
CA LEU A 64 0.37 4.79 -10.20
C LEU A 64 1.53 5.77 -10.40
N ALA A 65 2.32 6.03 -9.35
CA ALA A 65 3.46 6.93 -9.44
C ALA A 65 4.53 6.39 -10.39
N TYR A 66 4.83 5.09 -10.32
CA TYR A 66 5.78 4.44 -11.23
C TYR A 66 5.28 4.47 -12.68
N GLU A 67 4.00 4.21 -12.93
CA GLU A 67 3.48 4.28 -14.29
C GLU A 67 3.58 5.69 -14.90
N LEU A 68 3.41 6.73 -14.09
CA LEU A 68 3.47 8.11 -14.56
C LEU A 68 4.90 8.63 -14.73
N TYR A 69 5.85 8.16 -13.91
CA TYR A 69 7.19 8.78 -13.82
C TYR A 69 8.36 7.83 -14.00
N GLY A 70 8.11 6.53 -14.16
CA GLY A 70 9.13 5.49 -14.22
C GLY A 70 10.08 5.58 -13.03
N ASP A 71 11.37 5.52 -13.28
CA ASP A 71 12.42 5.50 -12.24
C ASP A 71 12.46 6.77 -11.37
N LYS A 72 11.84 7.86 -11.83
CA LYS A 72 11.75 9.12 -11.08
C LYS A 72 10.53 9.22 -10.18
N TYR A 73 9.74 8.16 -10.04
CA TYR A 73 8.50 8.20 -9.26
C TYR A 73 8.69 8.70 -7.83
N ARG A 74 9.82 8.36 -7.19
CA ARG A 74 10.16 8.78 -5.82
C ARG A 74 10.29 10.30 -5.65
N ASP A 75 10.52 11.05 -6.73
CA ASP A 75 10.58 12.52 -6.67
C ASP A 75 9.19 13.16 -6.54
N TYR A 76 8.14 12.41 -6.88
CA TYR A 76 6.76 12.88 -6.99
C TYR A 76 5.77 12.05 -6.17
N TYR A 77 6.22 10.96 -5.54
CA TYR A 77 5.44 10.11 -4.66
C TYR A 77 5.73 10.46 -3.20
N PHE A 78 4.67 10.75 -2.43
CA PHE A 78 4.75 11.11 -1.02
C PHE A 78 3.85 10.20 -0.20
N GLU A 79 4.45 9.42 0.68
CA GLU A 79 3.74 8.48 1.52
C GLU A 79 3.62 9.03 2.95
N TRP A 80 2.41 8.92 3.50
CA TRP A 80 2.11 9.31 4.88
C TRP A 80 1.37 8.18 5.59
N HIS A 81 2.12 7.37 6.33
CA HIS A 81 1.55 6.36 7.21
C HIS A 81 0.97 6.99 8.46
N ILE A 82 -0.31 6.75 8.70
CA ILE A 82 -1.04 7.27 9.84
C ILE A 82 -0.84 6.36 11.06
N LYS A 83 -0.56 6.98 12.20
CA LYS A 83 -0.43 6.32 13.50
C LYS A 83 -1.53 6.82 14.43
N SER A 84 -1.75 6.11 15.52
CA SER A 84 -2.72 6.51 16.56
C SER A 84 -2.49 7.90 17.14
N THR A 85 -1.25 8.40 17.10
CA THR A 85 -0.87 9.72 17.61
C THR A 85 -0.74 10.79 16.52
N THR A 86 -0.98 10.45 15.25
CA THR A 86 -0.83 11.37 14.13
C THR A 86 -1.87 12.47 14.17
N LYS A 87 -1.43 13.71 13.93
CA LYS A 87 -2.29 14.89 13.80
C LYS A 87 -2.23 15.44 12.38
N ALA A 88 -3.29 16.13 11.95
CA ALA A 88 -3.37 16.71 10.60
C ALA A 88 -2.15 17.57 10.24
N ARG A 89 -1.67 18.35 11.21
CA ARG A 89 -0.48 19.22 11.07
C ARG A 89 0.78 18.44 10.69
N ASP A 90 0.95 17.21 11.15
CA ASP A 90 2.16 16.39 10.89
C ASP A 90 2.33 16.10 9.39
N GLY A 91 1.22 16.01 8.65
CA GLY A 91 1.23 15.85 7.19
C GLY A 91 1.61 17.12 6.44
N LEU A 92 1.41 18.28 7.07
CA LEU A 92 1.63 19.59 6.47
C LEU A 92 3.04 20.09 6.74
N TYR A 93 3.39 20.27 8.02
CA TYR A 93 4.70 20.74 8.45
C TYR A 93 4.92 20.56 9.96
N THR A 94 6.20 20.48 10.33
CA THR A 94 6.68 20.62 11.71
C THR A 94 7.53 21.88 11.84
N PHE A 95 7.59 22.45 13.05
CA PHE A 95 8.42 23.62 13.34
C PHE A 95 9.29 23.37 14.58
N ASP A 96 10.61 23.52 14.43
CA ASP A 96 11.59 23.29 15.48
C ASP A 96 11.75 24.55 16.36
N HIS A 97 10.87 24.67 17.35
CA HIS A 97 10.90 25.76 18.32
C HIS A 97 12.17 25.72 19.20
N LEU A 98 12.64 24.52 19.56
CA LEU A 98 13.79 24.35 20.47
C LEU A 98 15.11 24.69 19.77
N GLY A 99 15.32 24.18 18.56
CA GLY A 99 16.50 24.52 17.75
C GLY A 99 16.55 26.01 17.43
N ARG A 100 15.39 26.64 17.18
CA ARG A 100 15.31 28.10 17.02
C ARG A 100 15.71 28.84 18.30
N LEU A 101 15.19 28.45 19.45
CA LEU A 101 15.52 29.09 20.74
C LEU A 101 17.02 28.99 21.02
N HIS A 102 17.59 27.80 20.85
CA HIS A 102 19.02 27.56 21.01
C HIS A 102 19.87 28.43 20.07
N ASP A 103 19.54 28.50 18.79
CA ASP A 103 20.29 29.33 17.82
C ASP A 103 20.17 30.83 18.12
N VAL A 104 19.01 31.29 18.62
CA VAL A 104 18.82 32.67 19.10
C VAL A 104 19.71 32.98 20.31
N GLN A 105 19.77 32.06 21.28
CA GLN A 105 20.65 32.18 22.46
C GLN A 105 22.14 32.16 22.07
N ALA A 106 22.51 31.37 21.06
CA ALA A 106 23.87 31.31 20.51
C ALA A 106 24.20 32.46 19.55
N PHE A 107 23.37 33.50 19.46
CA PHE A 107 23.52 34.66 18.56
C PHE A 107 23.69 34.31 17.07
N LYS A 108 23.20 33.13 16.63
CA LYS A 108 23.26 32.70 15.23
C LYS A 108 22.09 33.30 14.44
N LYS A 109 22.39 34.08 13.39
CA LYS A 109 21.37 34.65 12.50
C LYS A 109 21.00 33.66 11.39
N LYS A 110 19.92 32.90 11.58
CA LYS A 110 19.29 32.07 10.54
C LYS A 110 17.89 32.60 10.20
N LYS A 111 17.46 32.43 8.95
CA LYS A 111 16.07 32.73 8.54
C LYS A 111 15.10 31.81 9.31
N ILE A 112 13.97 32.35 9.78
CA ILE A 112 12.97 31.58 10.53
C ILE A 112 12.41 30.37 9.77
N THR A 113 12.40 30.47 8.43
CA THR A 113 11.99 29.42 7.51
C THR A 113 12.88 28.17 7.54
N LYS A 114 14.08 28.25 8.13
CA LYS A 114 15.00 27.11 8.27
C LYS A 114 14.59 26.14 9.37
N TYR A 115 13.68 26.54 10.27
CA TYR A 115 13.21 25.70 11.37
C TYR A 115 11.93 24.92 11.05
N ARG A 116 11.31 25.16 9.89
CA ARG A 116 10.20 24.33 9.43
C ARG A 116 10.69 23.17 8.58
N ARG A 117 9.98 22.04 8.66
CA ARG A 117 10.12 20.91 7.74
C ARG A 117 8.74 20.54 7.23
N PHE A 118 8.62 20.28 5.94
CA PHE A 118 7.34 19.89 5.35
C PHE A 118 7.06 18.42 5.65
N GLY A 119 5.80 18.12 6.01
CA GLY A 119 5.30 16.76 6.03
C GLY A 119 5.00 16.26 4.60
N PRO A 120 4.56 15.00 4.43
CA PRO A 120 4.34 14.43 3.11
C PRO A 120 3.37 15.22 2.22
N LEU A 121 2.21 15.62 2.76
CA LEU A 121 1.21 16.41 2.04
C LEU A 121 1.74 17.82 1.72
N GLY A 122 2.42 18.46 2.67
CA GLY A 122 3.03 19.77 2.45
C GLY A 122 4.16 19.75 1.41
N ALA A 123 4.96 18.69 1.38
CA ALA A 123 5.99 18.47 0.38
C ALA A 123 5.36 18.24 -1.01
N ALA A 124 4.30 17.43 -1.08
CA ALA A 124 3.55 17.19 -2.30
C ALA A 124 2.95 18.47 -2.87
N PHE A 125 2.32 19.32 -2.06
CA PHE A 125 1.79 20.61 -2.52
C PHE A 125 2.88 21.47 -3.16
N ARG A 126 4.08 21.51 -2.58
CA ARG A 126 5.20 22.28 -3.14
C ARG A 126 5.76 21.70 -4.44
N LYS A 127 5.58 20.41 -4.68
CA LYS A 127 6.15 19.67 -5.81
C LYS A 127 5.18 19.49 -6.96
N SER A 128 3.88 19.51 -6.67
CA SER A 128 2.82 19.26 -7.65
C SER A 128 2.69 20.42 -8.64
N THR A 129 2.92 20.13 -9.93
CA THR A 129 2.78 21.06 -11.05
C THR A 129 1.84 20.47 -12.10
N PRO A 130 1.34 21.27 -13.06
CA PRO A 130 0.52 20.74 -14.15
C PRO A 130 1.21 19.65 -14.96
N GLU A 131 2.52 19.76 -15.18
CA GLU A 131 3.31 18.78 -15.94
C GLU A 131 3.67 17.54 -15.13
N THR A 132 3.84 17.69 -13.82
CA THR A 132 4.19 16.59 -12.90
C THR A 132 3.34 16.67 -11.62
N PRO A 133 2.05 16.28 -11.66
CA PRO A 133 1.19 16.24 -10.49
C PRO A 133 1.74 15.28 -9.41
N ALA A 134 1.90 15.74 -8.18
CA ALA A 134 2.38 14.85 -7.11
C ALA A 134 1.34 13.77 -6.80
N ILE A 135 1.79 12.57 -6.42
CA ILE A 135 0.95 11.50 -5.88
C ILE A 135 1.17 11.46 -4.37
N VAL A 136 0.08 11.46 -3.61
CA VAL A 136 0.11 11.34 -2.16
C VAL A 136 -0.64 10.09 -1.74
N LEU A 137 0.01 9.23 -0.96
CA LEU A 137 -0.65 8.16 -0.24
C LEU A 137 -0.85 8.59 1.23
N ILE A 138 -2.10 8.60 1.68
CA ILE A 138 -2.45 8.70 3.10
C ILE A 138 -2.89 7.30 3.54
N ASP A 139 -1.99 6.58 4.19
CA ASP A 139 -2.15 5.15 4.46
C ASP A 139 -2.77 4.93 5.85
N GLU A 140 -3.82 4.11 5.90
CA GLU A 140 -4.53 3.69 7.13
C GLU A 140 -5.10 4.88 7.93
N ILE A 141 -5.86 5.75 7.24
CA ILE A 141 -6.45 6.99 7.78
C ILE A 141 -7.26 6.78 9.07
N ASP A 142 -7.82 5.58 9.25
CA ASP A 142 -8.63 5.16 10.39
C ASP A 142 -7.82 4.82 11.66
N LYS A 143 -6.48 4.76 11.59
CA LYS A 143 -5.65 4.50 12.78
C LYS A 143 -5.58 5.65 13.76
N ALA A 144 -5.66 6.89 13.27
CA ALA A 144 -5.63 8.09 14.10
C ALA A 144 -6.94 8.29 14.89
N ASP A 145 -7.02 9.42 15.60
CA ASP A 145 -8.22 9.87 16.29
C ASP A 145 -9.42 10.07 15.33
N ILE A 146 -10.64 9.97 15.83
CA ILE A 146 -11.87 10.08 15.03
C ILE A 146 -12.02 11.45 14.35
N ASP A 147 -11.43 12.50 14.93
CA ASP A 147 -11.47 13.85 14.38
C ASP A 147 -10.45 14.06 13.24
N PHE A 148 -9.42 13.22 13.16
CA PHE A 148 -8.30 13.40 12.23
C PHE A 148 -8.71 13.51 10.74
N PRO A 149 -9.62 12.67 10.19
CA PRO A 149 -10.04 12.81 8.80
C PRO A 149 -10.71 14.17 8.53
N ASN A 150 -11.51 14.68 9.47
CA ASN A 150 -12.19 15.97 9.32
C ASN A 150 -11.20 17.14 9.38
N ASP A 151 -10.18 17.03 10.24
CA ASP A 151 -9.11 18.04 10.37
C ASP A 151 -8.30 18.22 9.09
N LEU A 152 -8.32 17.25 8.16
CA LEU A 152 -7.63 17.32 6.87
C LEU A 152 -8.49 17.89 5.73
N LEU A 153 -9.81 18.03 5.93
CA LEU A 153 -10.74 18.34 4.84
C LEU A 153 -10.41 19.67 4.17
N ARG A 154 -10.13 20.70 4.97
CA ARG A 154 -9.85 22.04 4.45
C ARG A 154 -8.61 22.02 3.55
N GLU A 155 -7.55 21.35 3.99
CA GLU A 155 -6.28 21.27 3.28
C GLU A 155 -6.38 20.43 2.02
N LEU A 156 -7.15 19.33 2.04
CA LEU A 156 -7.40 18.51 0.85
C LEU A 156 -8.27 19.25 -0.18
N GLU A 157 -9.28 20.00 0.26
CA GLU A 157 -10.16 20.77 -0.64
C GLU A 157 -9.47 22.02 -1.22
N GLN A 158 -8.80 22.80 -0.36
CA GLN A 158 -8.16 24.05 -0.78
C GLN A 158 -6.77 23.84 -1.37
N GLN A 159 -6.16 22.68 -1.10
CA GLN A 159 -4.79 22.33 -1.46
C GLN A 159 -3.80 23.39 -1.00
N ARG A 160 -4.08 23.94 0.17
CA ARG A 160 -3.35 25.02 0.81
C ARG A 160 -3.33 24.85 2.32
N PHE A 161 -2.24 25.28 2.93
CA PHE A 161 -2.15 25.49 4.37
C PHE A 161 -1.24 26.67 4.69
N ASP A 162 -1.31 27.11 5.93
CA ASP A 162 -0.53 28.24 6.44
C ASP A 162 0.53 27.75 7.45
N ILE A 163 1.67 28.46 7.51
CA ILE A 163 2.73 28.28 8.51
C ILE A 163 2.89 29.61 9.27
N PRO A 164 2.06 29.85 10.31
CA PRO A 164 2.04 31.11 11.05
C PRO A 164 3.40 31.49 11.63
N GLU A 165 4.19 30.51 12.10
CA GLU A 165 5.51 30.74 12.70
C GLU A 165 6.47 31.43 11.74
N THR A 166 6.28 31.25 10.43
CA THR A 166 7.16 31.81 9.40
C THR A 166 6.54 32.96 8.62
N GLY A 167 5.28 33.33 8.92
CA GLY A 167 4.51 34.33 8.20
C GLY A 167 4.03 33.89 6.81
N GLU A 168 4.12 32.60 6.50
CA GLU A 168 3.60 32.00 5.26
C GLU A 168 2.12 31.66 5.43
N ALA A 169 1.29 32.69 5.47
CA ALA A 169 -0.14 32.56 5.75
C ALA A 169 -1.00 33.38 4.79
N GLY A 170 -2.26 32.95 4.63
CA GLY A 170 -3.25 33.63 3.81
C GLY A 170 -3.12 33.30 2.31
N GLN A 171 -3.86 34.06 1.49
CA GLN A 171 -4.02 33.75 0.06
C GLN A 171 -2.73 33.93 -0.75
N GLU A 172 -1.89 34.90 -0.38
CA GLU A 172 -0.69 35.24 -1.16
C GLU A 172 0.55 34.48 -0.72
N LYS A 173 0.70 34.20 0.58
CA LYS A 173 1.93 33.64 1.17
C LYS A 173 1.77 32.23 1.74
N GLY A 174 0.55 31.72 1.81
CA GLY A 174 0.29 30.34 2.21
C GLY A 174 0.94 29.34 1.25
N ILE A 175 1.21 28.14 1.76
CA ILE A 175 1.77 27.06 0.95
C ILE A 175 0.63 26.42 0.17
N ARG A 176 0.69 26.49 -1.17
CA ARG A 176 -0.35 25.99 -2.07
C ARG A 176 0.22 25.07 -3.13
N ALA A 177 -0.55 24.07 -3.54
CA ALA A 177 -0.27 23.30 -4.74
C ALA A 177 -0.49 24.14 -6.01
N ALA A 178 0.49 24.17 -6.91
CA ALA A 178 0.32 24.82 -8.22
C ALA A 178 -0.65 24.03 -9.10
N TYR A 179 -0.70 22.71 -8.89
CA TYR A 179 -1.69 21.82 -9.47
C TYR A 179 -2.15 20.78 -8.43
N PRO A 180 -3.43 20.41 -8.38
CA PRO A 180 -3.97 19.38 -7.49
C PRO A 180 -3.15 18.09 -7.50
N PRO A 181 -2.63 17.64 -6.34
CA PRO A 181 -2.02 16.32 -6.27
C PRO A 181 -3.09 15.23 -6.39
N ILE A 182 -2.66 14.04 -6.85
CA ILE A 182 -3.47 12.84 -6.85
C ILE A 182 -3.38 12.22 -5.46
N VAL A 183 -4.46 12.34 -4.68
CA VAL A 183 -4.49 11.83 -3.30
C VAL A 183 -5.19 10.48 -3.28
N ILE A 184 -4.48 9.45 -2.83
CA ILE A 184 -5.00 8.11 -2.53
C ILE A 184 -5.01 7.94 -1.03
N ILE A 185 -6.13 7.48 -0.48
CA ILE A 185 -6.36 7.30 0.95
C ILE A 185 -6.75 5.84 1.17
N THR A 186 -6.13 5.15 2.11
CA THR A 186 -6.50 3.75 2.44
C THR A 186 -7.10 3.68 3.83
N SER A 187 -8.01 2.72 4.02
CA SER A 187 -8.59 2.37 5.31
C SER A 187 -8.77 0.86 5.37
N ASN A 188 -8.55 0.28 6.55
CA ASN A 188 -8.80 -1.14 6.82
C ASN A 188 -10.17 -1.39 7.44
N ASP A 189 -11.05 -0.37 7.45
CA ASP A 189 -12.35 -0.39 8.13
C ASP A 189 -12.22 -0.71 9.64
N GLU A 190 -11.09 -0.34 10.27
CA GLU A 190 -10.88 -0.53 11.73
C GLU A 190 -11.75 0.43 12.56
N LYS A 191 -12.00 1.64 12.02
CA LYS A 191 -12.89 2.64 12.61
C LYS A 191 -13.76 3.26 11.53
N GLU A 192 -15.00 3.59 11.88
CA GLU A 192 -15.89 4.30 10.97
C GLU A 192 -15.37 5.71 10.67
N LEU A 193 -15.22 6.02 9.38
CA LEU A 193 -14.86 7.35 8.92
C LEU A 193 -16.09 8.28 8.92
N PRO A 194 -15.96 9.54 9.34
CA PRO A 194 -17.08 10.48 9.36
C PRO A 194 -17.72 10.67 7.98
N ASN A 195 -19.05 10.76 7.94
CA ASN A 195 -19.82 10.99 6.71
C ASN A 195 -19.38 12.24 5.94
N ALA A 196 -18.95 13.29 6.65
CA ALA A 196 -18.44 14.51 6.04
C ALA A 196 -17.18 14.24 5.19
N PHE A 197 -16.32 13.33 5.63
CA PHE A 197 -15.12 12.92 4.91
C PHE A 197 -15.45 12.05 3.70
N LEU A 198 -16.33 11.06 3.89
CA LEU A 198 -16.75 10.16 2.81
C LEU A 198 -17.36 10.90 1.62
N ARG A 199 -18.20 11.91 1.87
CA ARG A 199 -18.84 12.71 0.82
C ARG A 199 -17.87 13.48 -0.07
N ARG A 200 -16.63 13.70 0.38
CA ARG A 200 -15.59 14.46 -0.33
C ARG A 200 -14.61 13.57 -1.10
N CYS A 201 -14.61 12.26 -0.81
CA CYS A 201 -13.79 11.29 -1.52
C CYS A 201 -14.56 10.60 -2.65
N ILE A 202 -13.85 10.19 -3.71
CA ILE A 202 -14.30 9.12 -4.59
C ILE A 202 -14.06 7.82 -3.86
N PHE A 203 -15.05 6.95 -3.83
CA PHE A 203 -14.99 5.70 -3.08
C PHE A 203 -14.77 4.51 -4.01
N HIS A 204 -13.87 3.61 -3.63
CA HIS A 204 -13.73 2.31 -4.26
C HIS A 204 -13.42 1.24 -3.20
N TYR A 205 -14.14 0.12 -3.27
CA TYR A 205 -13.87 -1.04 -2.44
C TYR A 205 -13.03 -2.04 -3.24
N LEU A 206 -11.89 -2.46 -2.69
CA LEU A 206 -11.05 -3.51 -3.24
C LEU A 206 -11.50 -4.84 -2.64
N GLU A 207 -12.07 -5.67 -3.50
CA GLU A 207 -12.38 -7.05 -3.19
C GLU A 207 -11.10 -7.87 -3.05
N PHE A 208 -11.18 -8.96 -2.27
CA PHE A 208 -10.11 -9.93 -2.23
C PHE A 208 -9.90 -10.54 -3.63
N PRO A 209 -8.65 -10.71 -4.10
CA PRO A 209 -8.40 -11.22 -5.45
C PRO A 209 -8.93 -12.66 -5.63
N GLY A 210 -9.52 -12.94 -6.79
CA GLY A 210 -9.91 -14.31 -7.16
C GLY A 210 -8.73 -15.19 -7.58
N GLU A 211 -9.00 -16.50 -7.78
CA GLU A 211 -7.99 -17.53 -8.09
C GLU A 211 -6.98 -17.09 -9.16
N ASP A 212 -7.45 -16.69 -10.35
CA ASP A 212 -6.53 -16.37 -11.46
C ASP A 212 -5.61 -15.18 -11.13
N THR A 213 -6.14 -14.14 -10.49
CA THR A 213 -5.31 -13.00 -10.05
C THR A 213 -4.31 -13.41 -8.97
N LEU A 214 -4.69 -14.28 -8.04
CA LEU A 214 -3.79 -14.80 -7.02
C LEU A 214 -2.69 -15.68 -7.63
N VAL A 215 -2.99 -16.49 -8.65
CA VAL A 215 -2.00 -17.26 -9.41
C VAL A 215 -1.01 -16.35 -10.11
N ASP A 216 -1.48 -15.27 -10.74
CA ASP A 216 -0.60 -14.29 -11.38
C ASP A 216 0.30 -13.59 -10.33
N ILE A 217 -0.27 -13.16 -9.21
CA ILE A 217 0.47 -12.56 -8.09
C ILE A 217 1.53 -13.53 -7.55
N ALA A 218 1.16 -14.80 -7.35
CA ALA A 218 2.04 -15.86 -6.87
C ALA A 218 3.22 -16.08 -7.83
N ARG A 219 2.97 -16.16 -9.13
CA ARG A 219 4.01 -16.32 -10.16
C ARG A 219 4.97 -15.14 -10.19
N GLN A 220 4.46 -13.92 -10.11
CA GLN A 220 5.31 -12.73 -10.07
C GLN A 220 6.16 -12.69 -8.81
N LYS A 221 5.62 -13.14 -7.67
CA LYS A 221 6.41 -13.28 -6.44
C LYS A 221 7.52 -14.32 -6.59
N LEU A 222 7.25 -15.49 -7.17
CA LEU A 222 8.29 -16.50 -7.43
C LEU A 222 9.42 -15.94 -8.29
N ARG A 223 9.08 -15.17 -9.33
CA ARG A 223 10.06 -14.48 -10.18
C ARG A 223 10.91 -13.44 -9.46
N SER A 224 10.38 -12.84 -8.40
CA SER A 224 11.12 -11.86 -7.59
C SER A 224 12.00 -12.47 -6.52
N LEU A 225 11.87 -13.77 -6.24
CA LEU A 225 12.72 -14.45 -5.27
C LEU A 225 14.14 -14.70 -5.81
N PRO A 226 15.16 -14.78 -4.92
CA PRO A 226 16.49 -15.21 -5.31
C PRO A 226 16.44 -16.57 -6.02
N ASN A 227 17.26 -16.72 -7.07
CA ASN A 227 17.32 -17.91 -7.94
C ASN A 227 16.10 -18.17 -8.83
N ASN A 228 15.08 -17.29 -8.84
CA ASN A 228 13.87 -17.40 -9.68
C ASN A 228 13.30 -18.84 -9.74
N PRO A 229 12.85 -19.38 -8.60
CA PRO A 229 12.32 -20.74 -8.53
C PRO A 229 11.11 -20.93 -9.44
N GLU A 230 11.19 -21.86 -10.39
CA GLU A 230 10.10 -22.20 -11.31
C GLU A 230 9.28 -23.37 -10.78
N LEU A 231 8.17 -23.07 -10.09
CA LEU A 231 7.17 -24.08 -9.75
C LEU A 231 6.23 -24.34 -10.94
N GLU A 232 5.85 -25.59 -11.15
CA GLU A 232 4.87 -25.97 -12.19
C GLU A 232 3.53 -25.25 -11.98
N GLU A 233 2.84 -24.92 -13.06
CA GLU A 233 1.56 -24.18 -13.01
C GLU A 233 0.52 -24.87 -12.12
N ASP A 234 0.39 -26.19 -12.26
CA ASP A 234 -0.59 -26.97 -11.50
C ASP A 234 -0.29 -26.95 -10.00
N ILE A 235 0.99 -26.90 -9.62
CA ILE A 235 1.40 -26.75 -8.21
C ILE A 235 0.97 -25.37 -7.72
N VAL A 236 1.34 -24.30 -8.40
CA VAL A 236 0.99 -22.93 -7.99
C VAL A 236 -0.52 -22.75 -7.87
N ARG A 237 -1.27 -23.24 -8.87
CA ARG A 237 -2.74 -23.17 -8.87
C ARG A 237 -3.35 -24.01 -7.74
N GLY A 238 -2.81 -25.19 -7.48
CA GLY A 238 -3.23 -26.02 -6.36
C GLY A 238 -3.01 -25.35 -5.00
N LEU A 239 -1.88 -24.67 -4.80
CA LEU A 239 -1.61 -23.87 -3.60
C LEU A 239 -2.62 -22.73 -3.46
N VAL A 240 -2.82 -21.94 -4.52
CA VAL A 240 -3.79 -20.84 -4.51
C VAL A 240 -5.20 -21.32 -4.17
N ARG A 241 -5.66 -22.43 -4.78
CA ARG A 241 -6.98 -23.01 -4.48
C ARG A 241 -7.12 -23.42 -3.03
N LYS A 242 -6.10 -24.07 -2.47
CA LYS A 242 -6.09 -24.46 -1.05
C LYS A 242 -6.14 -23.23 -0.13
N PHE A 243 -5.33 -22.23 -0.42
CA PHE A 243 -5.36 -20.96 0.30
C PHE A 243 -6.73 -20.27 0.20
N GLU A 244 -7.33 -20.20 -0.99
CA GLU A 244 -8.62 -19.55 -1.19
C GLU A 244 -9.75 -20.29 -0.47
N ALA A 245 -9.73 -21.63 -0.49
CA ALA A 245 -10.67 -22.45 0.27
C ALA A 245 -10.56 -22.14 1.77
N LYS A 246 -9.33 -22.08 2.31
CA LYS A 246 -9.10 -21.75 3.72
C LYS A 246 -9.49 -20.32 4.07
N HIS A 247 -9.18 -19.36 3.20
CA HIS A 247 -9.62 -17.97 3.35
C HIS A 247 -11.14 -17.88 3.42
N LYS A 248 -11.85 -18.59 2.52
CA LYS A 248 -13.32 -18.62 2.51
C LYS A 248 -13.88 -19.28 3.77
N GLU A 249 -13.33 -20.40 4.20
CA GLU A 249 -13.71 -21.09 5.44
C GLU A 249 -13.57 -20.15 6.65
N MET A 250 -12.38 -19.58 6.86
CA MET A 250 -12.07 -18.72 8.01
C MET A 250 -12.86 -17.41 8.01
N ARG A 251 -13.19 -16.86 6.83
CA ARG A 251 -14.03 -15.66 6.71
C ARG A 251 -15.45 -15.85 7.26
N HIS A 252 -15.99 -17.06 7.20
CA HIS A 252 -17.34 -17.35 7.68
C HIS A 252 -17.36 -17.86 9.13
N ASP A 253 -16.20 -18.06 9.76
CA ASP A 253 -16.09 -18.48 11.15
C ASP A 253 -16.15 -17.27 12.09
N PRO A 254 -17.19 -17.14 12.93
CA PRO A 254 -17.29 -16.03 13.88
C PRO A 254 -16.24 -16.06 15.00
N ASN A 255 -15.48 -17.15 15.14
CA ASN A 255 -14.43 -17.31 16.14
C ASN A 255 -13.02 -17.04 15.59
N VAL A 256 -12.92 -16.57 14.35
CA VAL A 256 -11.65 -16.18 13.73
C VAL A 256 -11.51 -14.66 13.78
N ASP A 257 -10.52 -14.21 14.54
CA ASP A 257 -10.18 -12.77 14.62
C ASP A 257 -9.42 -12.29 13.38
N LYS A 258 -8.77 -13.20 12.65
CA LYS A 258 -7.91 -12.85 11.51
C LYS A 258 -7.97 -13.86 10.37
N VAL A 259 -8.49 -13.41 9.25
CA VAL A 259 -8.49 -14.17 7.98
C VAL A 259 -7.12 -14.01 7.31
N PRO A 260 -6.51 -15.08 6.79
CA PRO A 260 -5.26 -14.98 6.04
C PRO A 260 -5.46 -14.16 4.76
N SER A 261 -4.46 -13.38 4.37
CA SER A 261 -4.52 -12.49 3.21
C SER A 261 -3.49 -12.88 2.14
N THR A 262 -3.44 -12.13 1.04
CA THR A 262 -2.45 -12.31 -0.02
C THR A 262 -1.01 -12.37 0.52
N SER A 263 -0.69 -11.62 1.60
CA SER A 263 0.66 -11.66 2.20
C SER A 263 0.99 -13.04 2.76
N GLU A 264 0.07 -13.68 3.48
CA GLU A 264 0.24 -15.03 4.02
C GLU A 264 0.36 -16.09 2.89
N LEU A 265 -0.37 -15.92 1.79
CA LEU A 265 -0.19 -16.76 0.59
C LEU A 265 1.23 -16.63 0.03
N LEU A 266 1.75 -15.40 -0.10
CA LEU A 266 3.08 -15.15 -0.64
C LEU A 266 4.19 -15.69 0.26
N ASP A 267 4.05 -15.54 1.58
CA ASP A 267 4.98 -16.11 2.56
C ASP A 267 4.99 -17.64 2.46
N TRP A 268 3.81 -18.26 2.34
CA TRP A 268 3.69 -19.70 2.19
C TRP A 268 4.32 -20.21 0.88
N LEU A 269 4.09 -19.52 -0.23
CA LEU A 269 4.73 -19.83 -1.52
C LEU A 269 6.25 -19.74 -1.45
N GLN A 270 6.79 -18.73 -0.77
CA GLN A 270 8.23 -18.59 -0.59
C GLN A 270 8.84 -19.75 0.21
N VAL A 271 8.14 -20.24 1.24
CA VAL A 271 8.55 -21.43 1.99
C VAL A 271 8.51 -22.67 1.09
N VAL A 272 7.41 -22.90 0.37
CA VAL A 272 7.29 -24.04 -0.55
C VAL A 272 8.41 -24.04 -1.59
N ALA A 273 8.67 -22.89 -2.21
CA ALA A 273 9.77 -22.75 -3.17
C ALA A 273 11.14 -23.02 -2.52
N PHE A 274 11.41 -22.48 -1.32
CA PHE A 274 12.67 -22.75 -0.63
C PHE A 274 12.91 -24.26 -0.43
N TYR A 275 11.90 -25.00 0.07
CA TYR A 275 12.02 -26.44 0.31
C TYR A 275 12.11 -27.26 -0.97
N ALA A 276 11.39 -26.86 -2.03
CA ALA A 276 11.45 -27.51 -3.33
C ALA A 276 12.86 -27.45 -3.95
N PHE A 277 13.60 -26.35 -3.75
CA PHE A 277 14.85 -26.07 -4.45
C PHE A 277 16.13 -26.16 -3.60
N HIS A 278 16.07 -26.15 -2.26
CA HIS A 278 17.27 -26.06 -1.42
C HIS A 278 17.54 -27.27 -0.52
N LYS A 279 16.60 -28.21 -0.37
CA LYS A 279 16.82 -29.35 0.53
C LYS A 279 17.62 -30.50 -0.10
N ASP A 280 17.70 -30.60 -1.43
CA ASP A 280 18.51 -31.61 -2.12
C ASP A 280 18.83 -31.21 -3.59
N PRO A 281 20.10 -30.99 -3.98
CA PRO A 281 20.48 -30.68 -5.35
C PRO A 281 20.33 -31.84 -6.34
N GLU A 282 20.25 -33.09 -5.85
CA GLU A 282 20.10 -34.29 -6.70
C GLU A 282 18.66 -34.79 -6.78
N SER A 283 17.81 -34.41 -5.82
CA SER A 283 16.38 -34.69 -5.91
C SER A 283 15.64 -33.50 -6.54
N GLN A 284 15.05 -33.73 -7.71
CA GLN A 284 13.89 -32.96 -8.11
C GLN A 284 12.76 -33.36 -7.16
N ASN A 285 12.71 -32.81 -5.94
CA ASN A 285 11.65 -33.08 -4.98
C ASN A 285 10.31 -32.71 -5.64
N LYS A 286 9.58 -33.69 -6.19
CA LYS A 286 8.25 -33.44 -6.74
C LYS A 286 7.32 -33.14 -5.59
N ILE A 287 6.64 -32.01 -5.71
CA ILE A 287 5.59 -31.63 -4.79
C ILE A 287 4.32 -32.36 -5.24
N ARG A 288 3.68 -33.09 -4.33
CA ARG A 288 2.33 -33.62 -4.53
C ARG A 288 1.36 -32.89 -3.62
N ILE A 289 0.22 -32.53 -4.21
CA ILE A 289 -0.91 -31.93 -3.50
C ILE A 289 -1.95 -33.05 -3.37
N ASP A 290 -2.00 -33.68 -2.20
CA ASP A 290 -3.02 -34.68 -1.86
C ASP A 290 -4.10 -34.01 -1.01
N GLU A 291 -5.35 -34.45 -1.10
CA GLU A 291 -6.57 -33.99 -0.42
C GLU A 291 -6.40 -32.67 0.37
N ASP A 292 -5.73 -32.68 1.54
CA ASP A 292 -5.41 -31.48 2.35
C ASP A 292 -3.91 -31.27 2.67
N ARG A 293 -3.00 -32.09 2.14
CA ARG A 293 -1.56 -32.06 2.47
C ARG A 293 -0.70 -31.66 1.27
N ILE A 294 0.38 -30.92 1.53
CA ILE A 294 1.51 -30.83 0.58
C ILE A 294 2.52 -31.85 1.07
N VAL A 295 2.82 -32.81 0.20
CA VAL A 295 3.75 -33.89 0.49
C VAL A 295 4.93 -33.75 -0.47
N PHE A 296 6.13 -33.68 0.08
CA PHE A 296 7.37 -33.75 -0.69
C PHE A 296 7.72 -35.22 -0.99
N ASP A 297 8.47 -35.47 -2.05
CA ASP A 297 8.88 -36.84 -2.44
C ASP A 297 9.61 -37.62 -1.33
N ASP A 298 10.24 -36.93 -0.37
CA ASP A 298 10.86 -37.52 0.82
C ASP A 298 9.85 -37.97 1.90
N GLY A 299 8.55 -37.82 1.63
CA GLY A 299 7.45 -38.15 2.54
C GLY A 299 7.24 -37.12 3.65
N SER A 300 8.00 -36.01 3.66
CA SER A 300 7.78 -34.93 4.62
C SER A 300 6.49 -34.17 4.29
N GLU A 301 5.68 -33.97 5.32
CA GLU A 301 4.49 -33.13 5.25
C GLU A 301 4.86 -31.66 5.46
N LEU A 302 4.04 -30.80 4.86
CA LEU A 302 4.10 -29.33 4.87
C LEU A 302 4.85 -28.72 6.07
N PRO A 303 6.01 -28.08 5.86
CA PRO A 303 6.64 -27.31 6.91
C PRO A 303 5.81 -26.04 7.16
N TYR A 304 5.35 -25.88 8.40
CA TYR A 304 4.79 -24.65 8.98
C TYR A 304 3.40 -24.18 8.48
N PRO A 305 2.30 -24.89 8.79
CA PRO A 305 0.94 -24.36 8.63
C PRO A 305 0.70 -23.05 9.40
N GLY A 306 1.51 -22.78 10.43
CA GLY A 306 1.55 -21.51 11.17
C GLY A 306 2.05 -20.29 10.36
N VAL A 307 2.47 -20.47 9.11
CA VAL A 307 2.73 -19.35 8.18
C VAL A 307 1.42 -18.75 7.68
N ILE A 308 0.44 -19.61 7.39
CA ILE A 308 -0.91 -19.19 6.99
C ILE A 308 -1.72 -18.83 8.24
N LEU A 309 -1.58 -19.61 9.31
CA LEU A 309 -2.39 -19.51 10.52
C LEU A 309 -1.65 -18.72 11.59
N LYS A 310 -2.17 -17.54 11.94
CA LYS A 310 -1.47 -16.58 12.81
C LYS A 310 -1.64 -16.82 14.30
N SER A 311 -2.60 -17.65 14.72
CA SER A 311 -2.69 -18.10 16.11
C SER A 311 -2.50 -19.61 16.22
N PHE A 312 -1.92 -20.03 17.34
CA PHE A 312 -1.74 -21.45 17.68
C PHE A 312 -3.09 -22.15 17.88
N ASP A 313 -4.13 -21.40 18.27
CA ASP A 313 -5.49 -21.90 18.39
C ASP A 313 -6.14 -22.12 17.01
N ASP A 314 -5.92 -21.24 16.03
CA ASP A 314 -6.35 -21.43 14.63
C ASP A 314 -5.67 -22.66 14.01
N TYR A 315 -4.38 -22.84 14.32
CA TYR A 315 -3.63 -24.03 13.95
C TYR A 315 -4.27 -25.28 14.54
N ARG A 316 -4.43 -25.35 15.87
CA ARG A 316 -4.99 -26.51 16.56
C ARG A 316 -6.40 -26.88 16.13
N ARG A 317 -7.28 -25.89 15.92
CA ARG A 317 -8.63 -26.11 15.38
C ARG A 317 -8.61 -26.69 13.98
N THR A 318 -7.65 -26.26 13.15
CA THR A 318 -7.52 -26.73 11.76
C THR A 318 -6.90 -28.12 11.67
N VAL A 319 -5.97 -28.48 12.57
CA VAL A 319 -5.34 -29.82 12.57
C VAL A 319 -6.09 -30.86 13.42
N GLY A 320 -7.25 -30.53 13.98
CA GLY A 320 -8.09 -31.46 14.74
C GLY A 320 -7.54 -31.81 16.13
N GLU A 321 -6.73 -30.94 16.74
CA GLU A 321 -6.16 -31.12 18.08
C GLU A 321 -7.02 -30.50 19.20
N ILE A 322 -8.29 -30.17 18.94
CA ILE A 322 -9.28 -29.73 19.95
C ILE A 322 -10.60 -30.44 19.74
#